data_AF-A0AAD6NL12-F1
#
_entry.id   AF-A0AAD6NL12-F1
#
_cell.length_a   1.000
_cell.length_b   1.000
_cell.length_c   1.000
_cell.angle_alpha   90.00
_cell.angle_beta   90.00
_cell.angle_gamma   90.00
#
_symmetry.space_group_name_H-M   'P 1'
#
loop_
_entity.id
_entity.type
_entity.pdbx_description
1 polymer ?
#
loop_
_entity_poly.entity_id
_entity_poly.type
_entity_poly.pdbx_seq_one_letter_code
_entity_poly.pdbx_strand_id
1 'polypeptide(L)'
;MASPPSRRPRQGSPIKYLEGRAARYNSENLTREQWRWARTGIAESDYYVNCEEGDHLTFNLVPHDTRVELSKVKVSIGSEGSRFEYPTCTCIDFRETNQACHHIFWLLDNVLTYHDLGLRTEDGSIPLRRDGHCFRSYTEPYRHIKSVGLARIADSKGWSFSGPNQWSINAQAQDIIRHFDHPLTTSSSLYSDEYLSSSPALSGAIYRLAIAKPQFLADLRQEASVDNCTKSYLKDLERRADNAFKRWINYTKRGHPRLDYRDDDTHSSGGRAPNVVWIAGELREIVYQIEVALYQRVPVSADNQRRAFKLLMQMFEEVMNMDVNTTDYRYRPGGIPVYEESEMEGNLYTRLIRHYSRGNKNFAISAMRRIAGAGINSLEKLEGYRQTIYETASREYAEEFDALCREIQEAAGYRR
;
A
#
# COMPACT_ATOMS: atom_id res chain seq x y z
N MET A 1 62.08 19.31 13.38
CA MET A 1 61.26 18.36 14.16
C MET A 1 59.98 19.09 14.56
N ALA A 2 58.89 18.88 13.81
CA ALA A 2 57.60 19.49 14.08
C ALA A 2 56.76 18.49 14.90
N SER A 3 56.30 18.91 16.08
CA SER A 3 55.42 18.12 16.92
C SER A 3 54.09 17.83 16.21
N PRO A 4 53.54 16.61 16.32
CA PRO A 4 52.26 16.29 15.69
C PRO A 4 51.13 17.03 16.41
N PRO A 5 50.07 17.44 15.70
CA PRO A 5 48.95 18.13 16.31
C PRO A 5 48.23 17.18 17.26
N SER A 6 48.07 17.59 18.52
CA SER A 6 47.32 16.83 19.52
C SER A 6 45.87 16.68 19.03
N ARG A 7 45.51 15.47 18.59
CA ARG A 7 44.11 15.09 18.41
C ARG A 7 43.45 15.11 19.78
N ARG A 8 42.68 16.16 20.07
CA ARG A 8 41.74 16.14 21.19
C ARG A 8 40.84 14.91 21.01
N PRO A 9 40.67 14.06 22.04
CA PRO A 9 39.73 12.95 21.97
C PRO A 9 38.34 13.55 21.77
N ARG A 10 37.65 13.12 20.69
CA ARG A 10 36.23 13.41 20.50
C ARG A 10 35.50 12.79 21.69
N GLN A 11 35.04 13.61 22.63
CA GLN A 11 34.19 13.16 23.73
C GLN A 11 32.89 12.65 23.11
N GLY A 12 32.70 11.33 23.12
CA GLY A 12 31.46 10.67 22.71
C GLY A 12 30.28 11.05 23.62
N SER A 13 29.08 10.68 23.20
CA SER A 13 27.86 10.96 23.97
C SER A 13 27.90 10.35 25.39
N PRO A 14 27.39 11.07 26.41
CA PRO A 14 27.49 10.65 27.82
C PRO A 14 26.62 9.44 28.18
N ILE A 15 25.64 9.10 27.33
CA ILE A 15 24.71 7.98 27.51
C ILE A 15 24.72 7.14 26.23
N LYS A 16 24.90 5.82 26.37
CA LYS A 16 24.98 4.88 25.24
C LYS A 16 23.62 4.55 24.61
N TYR A 17 22.53 4.74 25.35
CA TYR A 17 21.19 4.33 24.93
C TYR A 17 20.14 5.40 25.19
N LEU A 18 19.24 5.59 24.24
CA LEU A 18 18.04 6.42 24.37
C LEU A 18 16.81 5.52 24.31
N GLU A 19 15.99 5.54 25.36
CA GLU A 19 14.71 4.83 25.36
C GLU A 19 13.63 5.71 24.71
N GLY A 20 13.03 5.21 23.64
CA GLY A 20 11.89 5.83 22.97
C GLY A 20 10.63 4.97 23.06
N ARG A 21 9.53 5.49 22.52
CA ARG A 21 8.23 4.80 22.46
C ARG A 21 8.26 3.63 21.48
N ALA A 22 9.05 3.74 20.42
CA ALA A 22 9.13 2.75 19.36
C ALA A 22 10.20 1.71 19.63
N ALA A 23 11.35 2.12 20.16
CA ALA A 23 12.54 1.29 20.38
C ALA A 23 13.52 1.91 21.38
N ARG A 24 14.50 1.09 21.77
CA ARG A 24 15.76 1.51 22.37
C ARG A 24 16.77 1.85 21.26
N TYR A 25 17.33 3.06 21.26
CA TYR A 25 18.31 3.51 20.27
C TYR A 25 19.73 3.53 20.85
N ASN A 26 20.71 2.98 20.13
CA ASN A 26 22.12 3.05 20.50
C ASN A 26 22.76 4.30 19.90
N SER A 27 23.15 5.22 20.79
CA SER A 27 23.69 6.55 20.48
C SER A 27 25.22 6.65 20.57
N GLU A 28 25.94 5.53 20.65
CA GLU A 28 27.40 5.50 20.81
C GLU A 28 28.15 6.26 19.70
N ASN A 29 27.56 6.35 18.51
CA ASN A 29 28.13 7.05 17.36
C ASN A 29 27.71 8.53 17.23
N LEU A 30 26.82 9.03 18.11
CA LEU A 30 26.32 10.41 18.04
C LEU A 30 27.28 11.40 18.70
N THR A 31 27.38 12.60 18.12
CA THR A 31 27.97 13.76 18.80
C THR A 31 27.08 14.22 19.95
N ARG A 32 27.64 15.02 20.87
CA ARG A 32 26.88 15.59 22.00
C ARG A 32 25.66 16.42 21.56
N GLU A 33 25.77 17.09 20.42
CA GLU A 33 24.69 17.90 19.84
C GLU A 33 23.58 17.03 19.24
N GLN A 34 23.96 16.02 18.46
CA GLN A 34 23.01 15.04 17.92
C GLN A 34 22.29 14.26 19.00
N TRP A 35 23.00 13.92 20.08
CA TRP A 35 22.38 13.28 21.25
C TRP A 35 21.35 14.20 21.90
N ARG A 36 21.62 15.51 21.97
CA ARG A 36 20.64 16.49 22.45
C ARG A 36 19.41 16.53 21.53
N TRP A 37 19.61 16.57 20.22
CA TRP A 37 18.50 16.52 19.25
C TRP A 37 17.67 15.25 19.37
N ALA A 38 18.32 14.09 19.49
CA ALA A 38 17.66 12.81 19.66
C ALA A 38 16.86 12.76 20.96
N ARG A 39 17.43 13.22 22.08
CA ARG A 39 16.75 13.30 23.36
C ARG A 39 15.54 14.23 23.31
N THR A 40 15.70 15.44 22.79
CA THR A 40 14.60 16.40 22.69
C THR A 40 13.51 15.91 21.74
N GLY A 41 13.89 15.26 20.64
CA GLY A 41 12.95 14.63 19.71
C GLY A 41 12.14 13.50 20.35
N ILE A 42 12.79 12.60 21.10
CA ILE A 42 12.13 11.41 21.66
C ILE A 42 11.29 11.75 22.91
N ALA A 43 11.80 12.61 23.79
CA ALA A 43 11.21 12.78 25.13
C ALA A 43 10.47 14.11 25.37
N GLU A 44 10.80 15.18 24.62
CA GLU A 44 10.42 16.55 24.99
C GLU A 44 9.56 17.25 23.93
N SER A 45 9.42 16.67 22.74
CA SER A 45 8.71 17.29 21.61
C SER A 45 7.27 16.79 21.48
N ASP A 46 6.37 17.68 21.07
CA ASP A 46 5.00 17.35 20.70
C ASP A 46 4.50 18.25 19.56
N TYR A 47 3.79 17.65 18.60
CA TYR A 47 3.38 18.33 17.37
C TYR A 47 1.96 17.93 16.96
N TYR A 48 1.23 18.92 16.44
CA TYR A 48 0.16 18.65 15.49
C TYR A 48 0.78 18.22 14.17
N VAL A 49 0.31 17.08 13.64
CA VAL A 49 0.84 16.51 12.40
C VAL A 49 -0.23 16.53 11.31
N ASN A 50 0.14 17.04 10.14
CA ASN A 50 -0.57 16.78 8.90
C ASN A 50 0.30 15.96 7.95
N CYS A 51 -0.04 14.69 7.75
CA CYS A 51 0.73 13.77 6.93
C CYS A 51 0.09 13.52 5.56
N GLU A 52 0.90 13.37 4.53
CA GLU A 52 0.51 13.27 3.13
C GLU A 52 1.25 12.11 2.47
N GLU A 53 0.57 11.40 1.58
CA GLU A 53 1.09 10.26 0.85
C GLU A 53 1.07 10.54 -0.66
N GLY A 54 2.25 10.66 -1.25
CA GLY A 54 2.47 10.77 -2.71
C GLY A 54 3.63 9.87 -3.14
N ASP A 55 4.49 10.33 -4.05
CA ASP A 55 5.74 9.63 -4.45
C ASP A 55 6.70 9.36 -3.28
N HIS A 56 6.51 10.12 -2.21
CA HIS A 56 7.12 9.96 -0.90
C HIS A 56 6.10 10.39 0.14
N LEU A 57 6.32 9.93 1.38
CA LEU A 57 5.52 10.30 2.53
C LEU A 57 6.00 11.64 3.05
N THR A 58 5.07 12.52 3.37
CA THR A 58 5.33 13.86 3.89
C THR A 58 4.64 14.02 5.24
N PHE A 59 5.31 14.64 6.21
CA PHE A 59 4.77 14.94 7.53
C PHE A 59 5.03 16.41 7.82
N ASN A 60 3.96 17.19 7.89
CA ASN A 60 4.02 18.59 8.28
C ASN A 60 3.82 18.68 9.80
N LEU A 61 4.85 19.12 10.51
CA LEU A 61 4.89 19.23 11.96
C LEU A 61 4.66 20.69 12.37
N VAL A 62 3.69 20.89 13.25
CA VAL A 62 3.35 22.20 13.84
C VAL A 62 3.45 22.08 15.37
N PRO A 63 4.34 22.82 16.03
CA PRO A 63 4.49 22.75 17.49
C PRO A 63 3.17 23.07 18.21
N HIS A 64 2.89 22.39 19.32
CA HIS A 64 1.71 22.67 20.15
C HIS A 64 1.76 24.03 20.86
N ASP A 65 2.96 24.58 21.10
CA ASP A 65 3.13 25.84 21.82
C ASP A 65 3.06 27.06 20.88
N THR A 66 1.90 27.71 20.88
CA THR A 66 1.51 28.84 20.01
C THR A 66 2.29 30.14 20.22
N ARG A 67 3.28 30.17 21.13
CA ARG A 67 3.98 31.40 21.54
C ARG A 67 5.07 31.88 20.61
N VAL A 68 5.42 31.09 19.59
CA VAL A 68 6.40 31.48 18.58
C VAL A 68 5.81 31.08 17.23
N GLU A 69 5.76 32.03 16.28
CA GLU A 69 5.53 31.75 14.86
C GLU A 69 6.68 30.88 14.33
N LEU A 70 6.72 29.62 14.74
CA LEU A 70 7.72 28.67 14.29
C LEU A 70 7.22 28.06 12.99
N SER A 71 7.96 28.41 11.94
CA SER A 71 7.89 27.88 10.59
C SER A 71 7.51 26.41 10.59
N LYS A 72 6.35 26.09 9.99
CA LYS A 72 5.90 24.74 9.63
C LYS A 72 7.08 23.92 9.12
N VAL A 73 7.42 22.84 9.82
CA VAL A 73 8.54 21.97 9.43
C VAL A 73 7.98 20.78 8.68
N LYS A 74 8.61 20.42 7.56
CA LYS A 74 8.25 19.27 6.75
C LYS A 74 9.32 18.20 6.88
N VAL A 75 8.91 16.97 7.20
CA VAL A 75 9.74 15.76 7.15
C VAL A 75 9.27 14.88 6.00
N SER A 76 10.22 14.35 5.20
CA SER A 76 9.92 13.54 4.01
C SER A 76 10.62 12.18 4.08
N ILE A 77 9.90 11.10 3.74
CA ILE A 77 10.38 9.72 3.77
C ILE A 77 9.97 9.03 2.46
N GLY A 78 10.91 8.47 1.70
CA GLY A 78 10.64 7.88 0.39
C GLY A 78 11.20 6.47 0.22
N SER A 79 10.89 5.86 -0.92
CA SER A 79 11.35 4.51 -1.26
C SER A 79 12.86 4.42 -1.42
N GLU A 80 13.37 3.18 -1.41
CA GLU A 80 14.75 2.87 -1.79
C GLU A 80 15.10 3.52 -3.15
N GLY A 81 16.30 4.11 -3.22
CA GLY A 81 16.77 4.80 -4.42
C GLY A 81 16.17 6.20 -4.63
N SER A 82 15.22 6.63 -3.80
CA SER A 82 14.69 8.00 -3.85
C SER A 82 15.60 8.97 -3.09
N ARG A 83 15.49 10.27 -3.41
CA ARG A 83 16.16 11.35 -2.65
C ARG A 83 15.73 11.44 -1.17
N PHE A 84 14.71 10.68 -0.78
CA PHE A 84 14.14 10.62 0.56
C PHE A 84 14.29 9.24 1.20
N GLU A 85 15.15 8.36 0.64
CA GLU A 85 15.42 7.03 1.20
C GLU A 85 15.82 7.13 2.68
N TYR A 86 16.64 8.14 3.02
CA TYR A 86 16.84 8.59 4.39
C TYR A 86 15.90 9.76 4.67
N PRO A 87 15.19 9.77 5.81
CA PRO A 87 14.27 10.85 6.15
C PRO A 87 14.95 12.22 6.09
N THR A 88 14.34 13.18 5.40
CA THR A 88 14.88 14.56 5.30
C THR A 88 13.94 15.55 5.99
N CYS A 89 14.47 16.71 6.38
CA CYS A 89 13.71 17.73 7.08
C CYS A 89 13.97 19.13 6.53
N THR A 90 12.97 20.01 6.56
CA THR A 90 13.12 21.41 6.13
C THR A 90 13.61 22.36 7.21
N CYS A 91 13.83 21.90 8.46
CA CYS A 91 14.30 22.76 9.53
C CYS A 91 15.75 23.23 9.31
N ILE A 92 16.12 24.34 9.97
CA ILE A 92 17.44 24.96 9.84
C ILE A 92 18.54 23.97 10.24
N ASP A 93 18.38 23.29 11.38
CA ASP A 93 19.36 22.30 11.88
C ASP A 93 19.70 21.23 10.84
N PHE A 94 18.68 20.69 10.13
CA PHE A 94 18.89 19.70 9.08
C PHE A 94 19.55 20.32 7.85
N ARG A 95 19.11 21.51 7.43
CA ARG A 95 19.65 22.18 6.24
C ARG A 95 21.14 22.54 6.38
N GLU A 96 21.56 22.91 7.58
CA GLU A 96 22.95 23.33 7.84
C GLU A 96 23.88 22.13 8.02
N THR A 97 23.39 21.05 8.63
CA THR A 97 24.26 19.92 9.02
C THR A 97 24.10 18.68 8.16
N ASN A 98 22.98 18.56 7.44
CA ASN A 98 22.56 17.35 6.73
C ASN A 98 22.55 16.09 7.62
N GLN A 99 22.15 16.26 8.88
CA GLN A 99 22.05 15.22 9.91
C GLN A 99 20.64 15.15 10.46
N ALA A 100 20.26 14.00 11.01
CA ALA A 100 18.96 13.78 11.63
C ALA A 100 18.73 14.79 12.77
N CYS A 101 17.76 15.66 12.58
CA CYS A 101 17.34 16.65 13.57
C CYS A 101 16.29 16.05 14.54
N HIS A 102 15.94 16.82 15.57
CA HIS A 102 14.97 16.40 16.58
C HIS A 102 13.59 16.02 15.99
N HIS A 103 13.14 16.70 14.92
CA HIS A 103 11.89 16.37 14.21
C HIS A 103 11.88 14.96 13.61
N ILE A 104 13.01 14.53 13.04
CA ILE A 104 13.14 13.20 12.45
C ILE A 104 13.11 12.14 13.56
N PHE A 105 13.82 12.36 14.66
CA PHE A 105 13.79 11.45 15.81
C PHE A 105 12.37 11.33 16.40
N TRP A 106 11.69 12.46 16.63
CA TRP A 106 10.32 12.45 17.12
C TRP A 106 9.38 11.70 16.18
N LEU A 107 9.45 11.98 14.87
CA LEU A 107 8.55 11.35 13.90
C LEU A 107 8.74 9.83 13.87
N LEU A 108 9.99 9.37 13.73
CA LEU A 108 10.30 7.94 13.64
C LEU A 108 9.90 7.18 14.91
N ASP A 109 10.07 7.79 16.09
CA ASP A 109 9.65 7.20 17.37
C ASP A 109 8.12 7.15 17.54
N ASN A 110 7.36 7.95 16.79
CA ASN A 110 5.90 7.93 16.85
C ASN A 110 5.24 7.10 15.75
N VAL A 111 5.87 6.92 14.58
CA VAL A 111 5.28 6.19 13.43
C VAL A 111 5.73 4.74 13.31
N LEU A 112 6.82 4.36 13.95
CA LEU A 112 7.39 3.02 13.84
C LEU A 112 7.10 2.25 15.13
N THR A 113 6.88 0.94 15.01
CA THR A 113 6.64 0.06 16.16
C THR A 113 7.63 -1.09 16.07
N TYR A 114 8.69 -1.06 16.88
CA TYR A 114 9.82 -2.00 16.73
C TYR A 114 9.82 -3.15 17.73
N HIS A 115 8.92 -3.14 18.71
CA HIS A 115 8.82 -4.22 19.70
C HIS A 115 8.52 -5.59 19.07
N ASP A 116 7.86 -5.65 17.91
CA ASP A 116 7.49 -6.90 17.22
C ASP A 116 8.50 -7.35 16.14
N LEU A 117 9.52 -6.54 15.84
CA LEU A 117 10.42 -6.76 14.69
C LEU A 117 11.64 -7.65 14.98
N GLY A 118 11.82 -8.13 16.22
CA GLY A 118 12.90 -9.08 16.56
C GLY A 118 14.29 -8.58 16.12
N LEU A 119 14.62 -7.33 16.42
CA LEU A 119 15.84 -6.68 15.96
C LEU A 119 17.08 -7.44 16.46
N ARG A 120 17.96 -7.80 15.52
CA ARG A 120 19.07 -8.77 15.66
C ARG A 120 20.34 -8.22 16.34
N THR A 121 20.22 -7.24 17.23
CA THR A 121 21.34 -6.83 18.09
C THR A 121 21.28 -7.57 19.42
N GLU A 122 22.43 -7.99 19.94
CA GLU A 122 22.51 -8.74 21.21
C GLU A 122 21.89 -7.97 22.39
N ASP A 123 21.83 -6.63 22.31
CA ASP A 123 21.25 -5.75 23.31
C ASP A 123 19.84 -5.23 22.98
N GLY A 124 19.24 -5.69 21.88
CA GLY A 124 17.89 -5.31 21.43
C GLY A 124 17.76 -3.84 21.01
N SER A 125 18.87 -3.13 20.76
CA SER A 125 18.88 -1.71 20.40
C SER A 125 19.04 -1.44 18.91
N ILE A 126 18.51 -0.33 18.41
CA ILE A 126 18.68 0.12 17.02
C ILE A 126 19.95 0.97 16.92
N PRO A 127 20.96 0.56 16.12
CA PRO A 127 22.18 1.35 15.97
C PRO A 127 21.94 2.61 15.13
N LEU A 128 22.37 3.75 15.67
CA LEU A 128 22.40 5.02 14.96
C LEU A 128 23.76 5.24 14.28
N ARG A 129 23.71 5.77 13.06
CA ARG A 129 24.88 6.23 12.30
C ARG A 129 25.38 7.57 12.85
N ARG A 130 26.56 7.99 12.37
CA ARG A 130 27.16 9.30 12.70
C ARG A 130 26.36 10.50 12.22
N ASP A 131 25.43 10.32 11.29
CA ASP A 131 24.49 11.34 10.83
C ASP A 131 23.15 11.29 11.59
N GLY A 132 23.02 10.43 12.59
CA GLY A 132 21.81 10.28 13.40
C GLY A 132 20.72 9.41 12.76
N HIS A 133 20.88 8.95 11.52
CA HIS A 133 19.93 8.02 10.90
C HIS A 133 20.17 6.58 11.34
N CYS A 134 19.11 5.79 11.36
CA CYS A 134 19.24 4.34 11.52
C CYS A 134 19.84 3.71 10.26
N PHE A 135 20.53 2.58 10.43
CA PHE A 135 20.93 1.76 9.29
C PHE A 135 19.71 1.16 8.59
N ARG A 136 19.77 1.05 7.27
CA ARG A 136 18.66 0.57 6.44
C ARG A 136 18.15 -0.81 6.88
N SER A 137 19.06 -1.72 7.20
CA SER A 137 18.75 -3.09 7.65
C SER A 137 17.92 -3.18 8.93
N TYR A 138 17.74 -2.07 9.67
CA TYR A 138 17.06 -2.06 10.96
C TYR A 138 15.68 -1.42 10.94
N THR A 139 15.38 -0.51 10.00
CA THR A 139 14.19 0.33 10.15
C THR A 139 13.32 0.47 8.90
N GLU A 140 13.88 0.37 7.67
CA GLU A 140 13.21 0.60 6.38
C GLU A 140 11.89 1.41 6.47
N PRO A 141 11.94 2.67 6.98
CA PRO A 141 10.77 3.36 7.52
C PRO A 141 9.67 3.55 6.49
N TYR A 142 10.03 3.79 5.23
CA TYR A 142 9.09 3.89 4.12
C TYR A 142 8.28 2.61 3.91
N ARG A 143 8.94 1.43 3.88
CA ARG A 143 8.26 0.15 3.70
C ARG A 143 7.38 -0.19 4.89
N HIS A 144 7.84 0.10 6.11
CA HIS A 144 7.03 -0.10 7.31
C HIS A 144 5.77 0.76 7.29
N ILE A 145 5.89 2.07 7.02
CA ILE A 145 4.73 2.96 6.98
C ILE A 145 3.78 2.57 5.84
N LYS A 146 4.30 2.17 4.67
CA LYS A 146 3.50 1.66 3.55
C LYS A 146 2.76 0.36 3.88
N SER A 147 3.39 -0.59 4.58
CA SER A 147 2.76 -1.87 4.93
C SER A 147 1.67 -1.72 5.99
N VAL A 148 1.87 -0.81 6.95
CA VAL A 148 0.89 -0.47 7.99
C VAL A 148 -0.23 0.41 7.44
N GLY A 149 0.08 1.30 6.49
CA GLY A 149 -0.80 2.29 5.89
C GLY A 149 -0.76 3.62 6.65
N LEU A 150 -0.32 4.71 5.99
CA LEU A 150 -0.12 6.02 6.63
C LEU A 150 -1.41 6.59 7.25
N ALA A 151 -2.55 6.35 6.59
CA ALA A 151 -3.85 6.78 7.11
C ALA A 151 -4.23 6.10 8.43
N ARG A 152 -3.89 4.81 8.58
CA ARG A 152 -4.12 4.06 9.80
C ARG A 152 -3.25 4.57 10.94
N ILE A 153 -2.00 4.91 10.63
CA ILE A 153 -1.08 5.53 11.61
C ILE A 153 -1.64 6.87 12.06
N ALA A 154 -2.08 7.70 11.12
CA ALA A 154 -2.63 9.02 11.41
C ALA A 154 -3.87 8.94 12.31
N ASP A 155 -4.81 8.05 11.98
CA ASP A 155 -6.02 7.80 12.78
C ASP A 155 -5.68 7.35 14.21
N SER A 156 -4.75 6.39 14.36
CA SER A 156 -4.35 5.87 15.67
C SER A 156 -3.67 6.90 16.59
N LYS A 157 -3.17 7.99 16.00
CA LYS A 157 -2.44 9.06 16.70
C LYS A 157 -3.24 10.36 16.78
N GLY A 158 -4.46 10.41 16.23
CA GLY A 158 -5.25 11.64 16.15
C GLY A 158 -4.64 12.72 15.25
N TRP A 159 -3.84 12.32 14.25
CA TRP A 159 -3.20 13.22 13.30
C TRP A 159 -4.10 13.52 12.11
N SER A 160 -3.89 14.68 11.49
CA SER A 160 -4.54 15.01 10.22
C SER A 160 -3.85 14.24 9.09
N PHE A 161 -4.63 13.57 8.25
CA PHE A 161 -4.12 12.85 7.09
C PHE A 161 -4.66 13.46 5.79
N SER A 162 -3.73 13.96 5.00
CA SER A 162 -3.92 14.44 3.63
C SER A 162 -3.20 13.50 2.66
N GLY A 163 -3.39 12.19 2.76
CA GLY A 163 -3.00 11.30 1.68
C GLY A 163 -4.16 11.07 0.71
N PRO A 164 -4.12 10.00 -0.09
CA PRO A 164 -5.15 9.72 -1.09
C PRO A 164 -6.55 9.45 -0.50
N ASN A 165 -6.75 9.63 0.81
CA ASN A 165 -8.00 9.41 1.54
C ASN A 165 -8.76 10.70 1.92
N GLN A 166 -8.31 11.87 1.47
CA GLN A 166 -9.27 12.79 0.86
C GLN A 166 -9.17 12.51 -0.62
N TRP A 167 -10.24 12.01 -1.23
CA TRP A 167 -10.30 11.80 -2.67
C TRP A 167 -9.82 13.10 -3.34
N SER A 168 -8.60 13.13 -3.88
CA SER A 168 -7.98 14.41 -4.26
C SER A 168 -8.80 15.06 -5.37
N ILE A 169 -8.77 16.38 -5.52
CA ILE A 169 -9.50 17.04 -6.62
C ILE A 169 -9.11 16.41 -7.96
N ASN A 170 -7.84 16.07 -8.13
CA ASN A 170 -7.32 15.35 -9.30
C ASN A 170 -7.94 13.96 -9.44
N ALA A 171 -7.91 13.13 -8.38
CA ALA A 171 -8.48 11.79 -8.40
C ALA A 171 -10.01 11.81 -8.61
N GLN A 172 -10.68 12.84 -8.12
CA GLN A 172 -12.11 13.09 -8.34
C GLN A 172 -12.40 13.42 -9.80
N ALA A 173 -11.67 14.39 -10.36
CA ALA A 173 -11.80 14.76 -11.74
C ALA A 173 -11.52 13.57 -12.67
N GLN A 174 -10.46 12.81 -12.41
CA GLN A 174 -10.13 11.59 -13.15
C GLN A 174 -11.29 10.59 -13.16
N ASP A 175 -11.88 10.29 -12.00
CA ASP A 175 -12.93 9.28 -11.89
C ASP A 175 -14.24 9.75 -12.54
N ILE A 176 -14.58 11.03 -12.41
CA ILE A 176 -15.73 11.65 -13.10
C ILE A 176 -15.54 11.58 -14.61
N ILE A 177 -14.35 11.93 -15.10
CA ILE A 177 -14.02 11.84 -16.54
C ILE A 177 -14.10 10.39 -17.01
N ARG A 178 -13.52 9.45 -16.26
CA ARG A 178 -13.62 8.00 -16.56
C ARG A 178 -15.08 7.53 -16.59
N HIS A 179 -15.92 8.03 -15.69
CA HIS A 179 -17.33 7.72 -15.65
C HIS A 179 -18.02 8.13 -16.96
N PHE A 180 -17.77 9.36 -17.43
CA PHE A 180 -18.35 9.89 -18.67
C PHE A 180 -17.76 9.28 -19.95
N ASP A 181 -16.47 8.96 -19.97
CA ASP A 181 -15.77 8.46 -21.15
C ASP A 181 -16.14 7.02 -21.54
N HIS A 182 -17.04 6.35 -20.80
CA HIS A 182 -17.61 5.01 -21.02
C HIS A 182 -16.74 4.06 -21.86
N PRO A 183 -16.17 3.01 -21.25
CA PRO A 183 -14.83 2.59 -21.58
C PRO A 183 -14.73 1.84 -22.91
N LEU A 184 -14.34 2.56 -23.97
CA LEU A 184 -13.73 1.98 -25.15
C LEU A 184 -12.28 1.60 -24.81
N THR A 185 -12.10 0.41 -24.21
CA THR A 185 -10.81 -0.32 -24.16
C THR A 185 -9.55 0.50 -23.85
N THR A 186 -9.63 1.50 -22.98
CA THR A 186 -8.58 2.51 -22.83
C THR A 186 -7.70 2.20 -21.61
N SER A 187 -6.38 2.27 -21.81
CA SER A 187 -5.36 2.02 -20.79
C SER A 187 -5.48 3.01 -19.62
N SER A 188 -5.19 2.57 -18.38
CA SER A 188 -5.21 3.43 -17.19
C SER A 188 -4.27 4.64 -17.31
N SER A 189 -3.24 4.53 -18.17
CA SER A 189 -2.28 5.61 -18.47
C SER A 189 -2.89 6.84 -19.14
N LEU A 190 -4.06 6.73 -19.77
CA LEU A 190 -4.76 7.85 -20.42
C LEU A 190 -5.53 8.73 -19.44
N TYR A 191 -5.53 8.37 -18.17
CA TYR A 191 -6.18 9.11 -17.11
C TYR A 191 -5.20 9.44 -15.99
N SER A 192 -3.89 9.51 -16.29
CA SER A 192 -2.89 10.00 -15.36
C SER A 192 -2.93 11.53 -15.28
N ASP A 193 -2.52 12.08 -14.15
CA ASP A 193 -2.41 13.53 -13.95
C ASP A 193 -1.53 14.17 -15.03
N GLU A 194 -0.40 13.54 -15.36
CA GLU A 194 0.55 14.01 -16.36
C GLU A 194 -0.08 14.10 -17.75
N TYR A 195 -0.81 13.06 -18.15
CA TYR A 195 -1.49 13.02 -19.45
C TYR A 195 -2.64 14.01 -19.50
N LEU A 196 -3.55 14.00 -18.52
CA LEU A 196 -4.74 14.87 -18.55
C LEU A 196 -4.38 16.35 -18.40
N SER A 197 -3.32 16.68 -17.65
CA SER A 197 -2.85 18.06 -17.52
C SER A 197 -2.37 18.63 -18.86
N SER A 198 -1.75 17.81 -19.71
CA SER A 198 -1.17 18.22 -20.99
C SER A 198 -2.05 17.91 -22.21
N SER A 199 -3.08 17.08 -22.06
CA SER A 199 -3.89 16.58 -23.17
C SER A 199 -4.76 17.69 -23.80
N PRO A 200 -4.75 17.83 -25.15
CA PRO A 200 -5.62 18.75 -25.87
C PRO A 200 -7.05 18.22 -26.02
N ALA A 201 -7.31 16.96 -25.63
CA ALA A 201 -8.64 16.36 -25.73
C ALA A 201 -9.64 17.00 -24.75
N LEU A 202 -10.93 16.78 -25.00
CA LEU A 202 -12.02 17.25 -24.13
C LEU A 202 -11.82 16.78 -22.68
N SER A 203 -11.40 15.54 -22.46
CA SER A 203 -11.08 14.99 -21.13
C SER A 203 -9.98 15.79 -20.42
N GLY A 204 -8.90 16.17 -21.12
CA GLY A 204 -7.85 17.03 -20.57
C GLY A 204 -8.34 18.46 -20.26
N ALA A 205 -9.21 19.02 -21.12
CA ALA A 205 -9.83 20.32 -20.87
C ALA A 205 -10.74 20.32 -19.64
N ILE A 206 -11.60 19.30 -19.51
CA ILE A 206 -12.48 19.09 -18.34
C ILE A 206 -11.64 18.92 -17.08
N TYR A 207 -10.57 18.11 -17.14
CA TYR A 207 -9.66 17.89 -16.02
C TYR A 207 -9.01 19.18 -15.53
N ARG A 208 -8.41 19.96 -16.43
CA ARG A 208 -7.81 21.26 -16.09
C ARG A 208 -8.84 22.25 -15.53
N LEU A 209 -10.05 22.29 -16.10
CA LEU A 209 -11.12 23.16 -15.62
C LEU A 209 -11.61 22.75 -14.23
N ALA A 210 -11.75 21.46 -13.95
CA ALA A 210 -12.15 20.92 -12.65
C ALA A 210 -11.13 21.26 -11.55
N ILE A 211 -9.84 21.23 -11.87
CA ILE A 211 -8.78 21.63 -10.94
C ILE A 211 -8.75 23.15 -10.73
N ALA A 212 -8.84 23.92 -11.82
CA ALA A 212 -8.70 25.37 -11.77
C ALA A 212 -9.94 26.08 -11.18
N LYS A 213 -11.13 25.49 -11.29
CA LYS A 213 -12.40 26.11 -10.88
C LYS A 213 -13.20 25.20 -9.94
N PRO A 214 -13.19 25.46 -8.62
CA PRO A 214 -13.90 24.65 -7.63
C PRO A 214 -15.42 24.52 -7.90
N GLN A 215 -16.05 25.58 -8.42
CA GLN A 215 -17.48 25.55 -8.75
C GLN A 215 -17.78 24.56 -9.88
N PHE A 216 -16.94 24.51 -10.92
CA PHE A 216 -17.11 23.59 -12.03
C PHE A 216 -17.01 22.13 -11.57
N LEU A 217 -16.08 21.83 -10.65
CA LEU A 217 -16.00 20.51 -10.02
C LEU A 217 -17.25 20.20 -9.19
N ALA A 218 -17.79 21.19 -8.46
CA ALA A 218 -19.02 21.00 -7.69
C ALA A 218 -20.21 20.67 -8.61
N ASP A 219 -20.33 21.36 -9.74
CA ASP A 219 -21.37 21.10 -10.74
C ASP A 219 -21.18 19.70 -11.37
N LEU A 220 -19.95 19.32 -11.71
CA LEU A 220 -19.62 17.98 -12.19
C LEU A 220 -20.00 16.86 -11.19
N ARG A 221 -19.84 17.09 -9.89
CA ARG A 221 -20.23 16.13 -8.85
C ARG A 221 -21.75 15.96 -8.73
N GLN A 222 -22.52 16.99 -9.09
CA GLN A 222 -23.98 16.88 -9.11
C GLN A 222 -24.43 15.98 -10.26
N GLU A 223 -23.79 16.08 -11.42
CA GLU A 223 -24.07 15.23 -12.59
C GLU A 223 -23.51 13.80 -12.42
N ALA A 224 -22.30 13.67 -11.90
CA ALA A 224 -21.63 12.39 -11.65
C ALA A 224 -21.37 12.20 -10.15
N SER A 225 -22.38 11.68 -9.45
CA SER A 225 -22.28 11.40 -8.02
C SER A 225 -21.16 10.39 -7.72
N VAL A 226 -20.56 10.49 -6.53
CA VAL A 226 -19.52 9.57 -6.03
C VAL A 226 -19.96 8.11 -6.15
N ASP A 227 -21.25 7.86 -5.91
CA ASP A 227 -21.83 6.51 -5.98
C ASP A 227 -21.85 5.97 -7.42
N ASN A 228 -22.21 6.82 -8.39
CA ASN A 228 -22.20 6.47 -9.82
C ASN A 228 -20.78 6.27 -10.34
N CYS A 229 -19.83 7.12 -9.93
CA CYS A 229 -18.41 6.96 -10.25
C CYS A 229 -17.86 5.64 -9.68
N THR A 230 -18.13 5.36 -8.40
CA THR A 230 -17.73 4.12 -7.73
C THR A 230 -18.27 2.89 -8.47
N LYS A 231 -19.54 2.93 -8.87
CA LYS A 231 -20.19 1.85 -9.61
C LYS A 231 -19.53 1.60 -10.96
N SER A 232 -19.23 2.64 -11.73
CA SER A 232 -18.52 2.52 -13.01
C SER A 232 -17.10 1.98 -12.81
N TYR A 233 -16.40 2.46 -11.79
CA TYR A 233 -15.06 1.99 -11.47
C TYR A 233 -15.04 0.50 -11.09
N LEU A 234 -15.99 0.04 -10.26
CA LEU A 234 -16.10 -1.38 -9.92
C LEU A 234 -16.42 -2.24 -11.17
N LYS A 235 -17.21 -1.73 -12.12
CA LYS A 235 -17.47 -2.39 -13.40
C LYS A 235 -16.22 -2.48 -14.28
N ASP A 236 -15.35 -1.48 -14.22
CA ASP A 236 -14.06 -1.53 -14.90
C ASP A 236 -13.12 -2.56 -14.29
N LEU A 237 -13.07 -2.66 -12.96
CA LEU A 237 -12.31 -3.70 -12.26
C LEU A 237 -12.85 -5.10 -12.57
N GLU A 238 -14.17 -5.28 -12.63
CA GLU A 238 -14.84 -6.53 -13.04
C GLU A 238 -14.38 -6.95 -14.44
N ARG A 239 -14.42 -6.04 -15.42
CA ARG A 239 -13.93 -6.31 -16.78
C ARG A 239 -12.43 -6.60 -16.82
N ARG A 240 -11.61 -5.95 -15.99
CA ARG A 240 -10.17 -6.23 -15.90
C ARG A 240 -9.92 -7.64 -15.36
N ALA A 241 -10.65 -8.05 -14.32
CA ALA A 241 -10.58 -9.40 -13.78
C ALA A 241 -10.97 -10.44 -14.85
N ASP A 242 -12.11 -10.24 -15.52
CA ASP A 242 -12.56 -11.11 -16.62
C ASP A 242 -11.53 -11.23 -17.73
N ASN A 243 -10.91 -10.11 -18.13
CA ASN A 243 -9.87 -10.11 -19.16
C ASN A 243 -8.61 -10.82 -18.71
N ALA A 244 -8.21 -10.70 -17.43
CA ALA A 244 -7.08 -11.41 -16.86
C ALA A 244 -7.33 -12.92 -16.88
N PHE A 245 -8.50 -13.38 -16.41
CA PHE A 245 -8.89 -14.78 -16.46
C PHE A 245 -8.98 -15.30 -17.91
N LYS A 246 -9.63 -14.58 -18.82
CA LYS A 246 -9.71 -14.98 -20.24
C LYS A 246 -8.33 -15.10 -20.88
N ARG A 247 -7.42 -14.15 -20.62
CA ARG A 247 -6.03 -14.23 -21.12
C ARG A 247 -5.30 -15.44 -20.58
N TRP A 248 -5.45 -15.72 -19.28
CA TRP A 248 -4.89 -16.90 -18.63
C TRP A 248 -5.45 -18.21 -19.22
N ILE A 249 -6.78 -18.37 -19.26
CA ILE A 249 -7.45 -19.56 -19.81
C ILE A 249 -7.09 -19.78 -21.28
N ASN A 250 -7.02 -18.70 -22.08
CA ASN A 250 -6.60 -18.82 -23.48
C ASN A 250 -5.14 -19.26 -23.61
N TYR A 251 -4.27 -18.76 -22.73
CA TYR A 251 -2.87 -19.17 -22.68
C TYR A 251 -2.75 -20.65 -22.31
N THR A 252 -3.42 -21.09 -21.24
CA THR A 252 -3.38 -22.49 -20.77
C THR A 252 -3.96 -23.47 -21.81
N LYS A 253 -5.01 -23.08 -22.55
CA LYS A 253 -5.63 -23.93 -23.57
C LYS A 253 -4.87 -24.00 -24.90
N ARG A 254 -4.26 -22.90 -25.37
CA ARG A 254 -3.79 -22.78 -26.77
C ARG A 254 -2.29 -22.86 -26.98
N GLY A 255 -1.50 -22.79 -25.92
CA GLY A 255 -0.09 -23.07 -26.06
C GLY A 255 0.80 -21.96 -26.70
N HIS A 256 0.22 -20.92 -27.28
CA HIS A 256 0.98 -19.93 -28.03
C HIS A 256 0.72 -18.50 -27.54
N PRO A 257 1.76 -17.77 -27.09
CA PRO A 257 1.76 -16.33 -27.30
C PRO A 257 1.87 -16.13 -28.81
N ARG A 258 1.07 -15.23 -29.41
CA ARG A 258 1.35 -14.82 -30.80
C ARG A 258 2.77 -14.26 -30.83
N LEU A 259 3.67 -15.01 -31.48
CA LEU A 259 5.07 -14.69 -31.75
C LEU A 259 5.14 -13.39 -32.55
N ASP A 260 5.71 -12.33 -31.95
CA ASP A 260 6.38 -11.19 -32.62
C ASP A 260 6.83 -10.14 -31.57
N TYR A 261 7.48 -10.54 -30.47
CA TYR A 261 7.98 -9.58 -29.47
C TYR A 261 9.44 -9.84 -29.13
N ARG A 262 10.30 -8.88 -29.50
CA ARG A 262 11.73 -8.80 -29.18
C ARG A 262 11.92 -8.41 -27.72
N ASP A 263 12.97 -8.96 -27.13
CA ASP A 263 13.20 -9.09 -25.69
C ASP A 263 14.20 -8.06 -25.12
N ASP A 264 14.25 -6.84 -25.66
CA ASP A 264 15.14 -5.79 -25.16
C ASP A 264 14.37 -4.47 -24.94
N ASP A 265 14.55 -3.92 -23.75
CA ASP A 265 14.17 -2.58 -23.25
C ASP A 265 12.75 -2.35 -22.64
N THR A 266 12.69 -2.43 -21.31
CA THR A 266 12.06 -1.44 -20.40
C THR A 266 10.63 -0.94 -20.69
N HIS A 267 9.64 -1.84 -20.67
CA HIS A 267 8.24 -1.49 -20.35
C HIS A 267 7.64 -2.50 -19.34
N SER A 268 7.15 -2.03 -18.19
CA SER A 268 6.84 -2.87 -17.02
C SER A 268 5.61 -3.79 -17.16
N SER A 269 4.82 -3.64 -18.23
CA SER A 269 3.55 -4.38 -18.42
C SER A 269 3.26 -4.80 -19.88
N GLY A 270 4.30 -4.98 -20.71
CA GLY A 270 4.18 -5.42 -22.10
C GLY A 270 4.86 -6.77 -22.38
N GLY A 271 4.10 -7.74 -22.90
CA GLY A 271 4.67 -8.80 -23.74
C GLY A 271 5.06 -10.15 -23.11
N ARG A 272 5.04 -10.35 -21.79
CA ARG A 272 5.28 -11.69 -21.23
C ARG A 272 4.07 -12.61 -21.43
N ALA A 273 4.35 -13.87 -21.76
CA ALA A 273 3.37 -14.95 -21.72
C ALA A 273 2.68 -14.97 -20.34
N PRO A 274 1.33 -15.02 -20.26
CA PRO A 274 0.63 -15.13 -18.99
C PRO A 274 1.18 -16.32 -18.17
N ASN A 275 1.61 -16.09 -16.94
CA ASN A 275 2.01 -17.14 -16.01
C ASN A 275 1.28 -16.96 -14.66
N VAL A 276 1.37 -17.95 -13.77
CA VAL A 276 0.68 -17.92 -12.46
C VAL A 276 1.07 -16.68 -11.63
N VAL A 277 2.35 -16.27 -11.69
CA VAL A 277 2.84 -15.07 -11.00
C VAL A 277 2.15 -13.80 -11.52
N TRP A 278 2.04 -13.67 -12.85
CA TRP A 278 1.39 -12.54 -13.51
C TRP A 278 -0.08 -12.44 -13.13
N ILE A 279 -0.87 -13.51 -13.31
CA ILE A 279 -2.31 -13.47 -13.00
C ILE A 279 -2.54 -13.26 -11.50
N ALA A 280 -1.75 -13.88 -10.62
CA ALA A 280 -1.85 -13.64 -9.19
C ALA A 280 -1.53 -12.18 -8.83
N GLY A 281 -0.57 -11.55 -9.50
CA GLY A 281 -0.26 -10.13 -9.35
C GLY A 281 -1.41 -9.24 -9.79
N GLU A 282 -1.98 -9.48 -10.97
CA GLU A 282 -3.14 -8.73 -11.49
C GLU A 282 -4.36 -8.85 -10.56
N LEU A 283 -4.68 -10.05 -10.09
CA LEU A 283 -5.82 -10.28 -9.20
C LEU A 283 -5.61 -9.61 -7.83
N ARG A 284 -4.41 -9.68 -7.26
CA ARG A 284 -4.10 -8.99 -5.99
C ARG A 284 -4.17 -7.47 -6.14
N GLU A 285 -3.70 -6.93 -7.26
CA GLU A 285 -3.82 -5.51 -7.57
C GLU A 285 -5.29 -5.11 -7.66
N ILE A 286 -6.14 -5.90 -8.32
CA ILE A 286 -7.58 -5.65 -8.38
C ILE A 286 -8.20 -5.67 -6.98
N VAL A 287 -7.87 -6.65 -6.13
CA VAL A 287 -8.35 -6.69 -4.73
C VAL A 287 -7.92 -5.43 -3.98
N TYR A 288 -6.65 -5.02 -4.10
CA TYR A 288 -6.15 -3.80 -3.48
C TYR A 288 -6.92 -2.57 -3.96
N GLN A 289 -7.16 -2.43 -5.27
CA GLN A 289 -7.92 -1.33 -5.85
C GLN A 289 -9.39 -1.32 -5.38
N ILE A 290 -10.00 -2.48 -5.14
CA ILE A 290 -11.33 -2.58 -4.51
C ILE A 290 -11.27 -2.05 -3.07
N GLU A 291 -10.30 -2.49 -2.27
CA GLU A 291 -10.15 -2.03 -0.88
C GLU A 291 -9.94 -0.52 -0.80
N VAL A 292 -9.08 0.01 -1.67
CA VAL A 292 -8.79 1.44 -1.81
C VAL A 292 -10.06 2.19 -2.20
N ALA A 293 -10.81 1.70 -3.20
CA ALA A 293 -12.07 2.30 -3.62
C ALA A 293 -13.11 2.36 -2.49
N LEU A 294 -13.25 1.27 -1.72
CA LEU A 294 -14.19 1.20 -0.61
C LEU A 294 -13.81 2.13 0.55
N TYR A 295 -12.51 2.34 0.78
CA TYR A 295 -12.01 3.20 1.85
C TYR A 295 -11.96 4.69 1.46
N GLN A 296 -11.60 5.01 0.22
CA GLN A 296 -11.38 6.40 -0.22
C GLN A 296 -12.67 7.11 -0.63
N ARG A 297 -13.71 6.38 -1.02
CA ARG A 297 -14.95 6.92 -1.57
C ARG A 297 -16.11 6.95 -0.56
N VAL A 298 -15.82 6.88 0.75
CA VAL A 298 -16.85 6.86 1.81
C VAL A 298 -17.65 8.17 1.84
N PRO A 299 -18.99 8.12 1.99
CA PRO A 299 -19.82 6.92 2.17
C PRO A 299 -20.11 6.20 0.84
N VAL A 300 -19.73 4.93 0.77
CA VAL A 300 -20.07 4.03 -0.34
C VAL A 300 -21.44 3.41 -0.04
N SER A 301 -22.37 3.44 -1.00
CA SER A 301 -23.69 2.85 -0.81
C SER A 301 -23.63 1.34 -0.54
N ALA A 302 -24.66 0.82 0.12
CA ALA A 302 -24.81 -0.62 0.34
C ALA A 302 -24.81 -1.42 -0.98
N ASP A 303 -25.30 -0.84 -2.07
CA ASP A 303 -25.31 -1.49 -3.39
C ASP A 303 -23.91 -1.58 -4.00
N ASN A 304 -23.08 -0.55 -3.84
CA ASN A 304 -21.68 -0.61 -4.26
C ASN A 304 -20.85 -1.55 -3.38
N GLN A 305 -21.13 -1.62 -2.07
CA GLN A 305 -20.52 -2.64 -1.19
C GLN A 305 -20.91 -4.07 -1.64
N ARG A 306 -22.18 -4.33 -1.97
CA ARG A 306 -22.63 -5.62 -2.52
C ARG A 306 -21.97 -5.95 -3.85
N ARG A 307 -21.80 -4.97 -4.73
CA ARG A 307 -21.11 -5.16 -6.02
C ARG A 307 -19.63 -5.49 -5.81
N ALA A 308 -18.95 -4.79 -4.90
CA ALA A 308 -17.57 -5.09 -4.55
C ALA A 308 -17.43 -6.49 -3.95
N PHE A 309 -18.31 -6.87 -3.02
CA PHE A 309 -18.35 -8.23 -2.46
C PHE A 309 -18.54 -9.28 -3.55
N LYS A 310 -19.50 -9.06 -4.47
CA LYS A 310 -19.76 -9.97 -5.58
C LYS A 310 -18.53 -10.16 -6.48
N LEU A 311 -17.81 -9.08 -6.78
CA LEU A 311 -16.58 -9.16 -7.58
C LEU A 311 -15.46 -9.93 -6.85
N LEU A 312 -15.26 -9.67 -5.56
CA LEU A 312 -14.31 -10.43 -4.73
C LEU A 312 -14.66 -11.92 -4.68
N MET A 313 -15.95 -12.23 -4.50
CA MET A 313 -16.47 -13.60 -4.51
C MET A 313 -16.26 -14.27 -5.86
N GLN A 314 -16.54 -13.58 -6.98
CA GLN A 314 -16.32 -14.12 -8.33
C GLN A 314 -14.85 -14.47 -8.55
N MET A 315 -13.91 -13.57 -8.19
CA MET A 315 -12.48 -13.87 -8.31
C MET A 315 -12.06 -15.06 -7.44
N PHE A 316 -12.62 -15.17 -6.24
CA PHE A 316 -12.38 -16.30 -5.35
C PHE A 316 -12.93 -17.61 -5.93
N GLU A 317 -14.18 -17.64 -6.41
CA GLU A 317 -14.81 -18.81 -7.03
C GLU A 317 -14.03 -19.28 -8.27
N GLU A 318 -13.61 -18.37 -9.14
CA GLU A 318 -12.81 -18.69 -10.32
C GLU A 318 -11.48 -19.36 -9.96
N VAL A 319 -10.77 -18.85 -8.94
CA VAL A 319 -9.52 -19.46 -8.46
C VAL A 319 -9.76 -20.83 -7.82
N MET A 320 -10.83 -20.98 -7.04
CA MET A 320 -11.23 -22.28 -6.46
C MET A 320 -11.53 -23.31 -7.56
N ASN A 321 -12.32 -22.93 -8.57
CA ASN A 321 -12.78 -23.86 -9.59
C ASN A 321 -11.70 -24.28 -10.58
N MET A 322 -10.71 -23.42 -10.85
CA MET A 322 -9.66 -23.73 -11.83
C MET A 322 -8.65 -24.76 -11.33
N ASP A 323 -8.20 -24.65 -10.07
CA ASP A 323 -6.93 -25.25 -9.68
C ASP A 323 -6.95 -26.06 -8.37
N VAL A 324 -8.09 -26.18 -7.68
CA VAL A 324 -8.17 -26.88 -6.38
C VAL A 324 -7.90 -28.39 -6.48
N ASN A 325 -8.21 -29.00 -7.63
CA ASN A 325 -8.03 -30.43 -7.88
C ASN A 325 -6.83 -30.73 -8.80
N THR A 326 -6.04 -29.72 -9.18
CA THR A 326 -4.93 -29.88 -10.12
C THR A 326 -3.67 -30.29 -9.35
N THR A 327 -3.57 -31.59 -9.01
CA THR A 327 -2.55 -32.06 -8.05
C THR A 327 -1.12 -32.09 -8.57
N ASP A 328 -0.82 -32.04 -9.87
CA ASP A 328 0.59 -32.24 -10.33
C ASP A 328 0.95 -31.65 -11.71
N TYR A 329 0.07 -30.91 -12.37
CA TYR A 329 0.40 -30.39 -13.70
C TYR A 329 1.08 -29.02 -13.61
N ARG A 330 2.40 -29.00 -13.80
CA ARG A 330 3.18 -27.82 -14.20
C ARG A 330 2.56 -27.29 -15.50
N TYR A 331 1.62 -26.37 -15.39
CA TYR A 331 0.81 -25.92 -16.51
C TYR A 331 1.67 -25.08 -17.46
N ARG A 332 2.16 -25.70 -18.53
CA ARG A 332 2.65 -24.97 -19.70
C ARG A 332 2.05 -25.50 -21.00
N PRO A 333 1.75 -24.57 -21.93
CA PRO A 333 1.71 -24.85 -23.35
C PRO A 333 2.59 -25.98 -23.89
N GLY A 334 2.02 -26.95 -24.61
CA GLY A 334 2.77 -27.79 -25.54
C GLY A 334 3.60 -28.93 -24.93
N GLY A 335 3.37 -29.30 -23.67
CA GLY A 335 3.97 -30.51 -23.09
C GLY A 335 5.48 -30.44 -22.85
N ILE A 336 6.05 -29.23 -22.74
CA ILE A 336 7.47 -29.06 -22.40
C ILE A 336 7.63 -29.35 -20.90
N PRO A 337 8.36 -30.42 -20.50
CA PRO A 337 8.65 -30.66 -19.10
C PRO A 337 9.58 -29.55 -18.60
N VAL A 338 9.08 -28.71 -17.71
CA VAL A 338 9.91 -27.77 -16.94
C VAL A 338 10.45 -28.53 -15.76
N TYR A 339 11.77 -28.63 -15.65
CA TYR A 339 12.43 -29.06 -14.42
C TYR A 339 12.57 -27.81 -13.53
N GLU A 340 12.25 -27.92 -12.23
CA GLU A 340 12.51 -26.91 -11.18
C GLU A 340 11.45 -25.83 -10.84
N GLU A 341 10.25 -25.80 -11.45
CA GLU A 341 9.18 -24.87 -10.98
C GLU A 341 8.57 -25.31 -9.64
N SER A 342 8.41 -24.36 -8.71
CA SER A 342 7.76 -24.58 -7.42
C SER A 342 6.22 -24.74 -7.56
N GLU A 343 5.56 -25.40 -6.61
CA GLU A 343 4.08 -25.54 -6.63
C GLU A 343 3.35 -24.18 -6.70
N MET A 344 3.95 -23.13 -6.10
CA MET A 344 3.44 -21.76 -6.14
C MET A 344 3.61 -21.05 -7.48
N GLU A 345 4.45 -21.56 -8.37
CA GLU A 345 4.67 -21.03 -9.72
C GLU A 345 3.85 -21.79 -10.76
N GLY A 346 3.41 -23.02 -10.43
CA GLY A 346 2.62 -23.88 -11.31
C GLY A 346 1.11 -23.85 -11.09
N ASN A 347 0.62 -23.42 -9.92
CA ASN A 347 -0.80 -23.49 -9.57
C ASN A 347 -1.32 -22.18 -8.92
N LEU A 348 -2.40 -21.60 -9.47
CA LEU A 348 -2.94 -20.32 -9.02
C LEU A 348 -3.65 -20.42 -7.67
N TYR A 349 -4.40 -21.51 -7.45
CA TYR A 349 -5.00 -21.83 -6.16
C TYR A 349 -3.93 -21.93 -5.07
N THR A 350 -2.84 -22.64 -5.35
CA THR A 350 -1.71 -22.81 -4.44
C THR A 350 -1.09 -21.47 -4.03
N ARG A 351 -0.92 -20.57 -4.99
CA ARG A 351 -0.31 -19.25 -4.78
C ARG A 351 -1.22 -18.26 -4.05
N LEU A 352 -2.53 -18.29 -4.29
CA LEU A 352 -3.46 -17.28 -3.77
C LEU A 352 -4.22 -17.73 -2.51
N ILE A 353 -4.47 -19.03 -2.36
CA ILE A 353 -5.34 -19.58 -1.32
C ILE A 353 -4.60 -20.59 -0.44
N ARG A 354 -3.89 -21.56 -1.04
CA ARG A 354 -3.29 -22.67 -0.29
C ARG A 354 -2.18 -22.23 0.66
N HIS A 355 -1.28 -21.35 0.21
CA HIS A 355 -0.15 -20.88 1.03
C HIS A 355 -0.38 -19.49 1.62
N TYR A 356 -0.25 -19.42 2.94
CA TYR A 356 -0.09 -18.16 3.65
C TYR A 356 1.26 -17.51 3.32
N SER A 357 1.23 -16.25 2.88
CA SER A 357 2.44 -15.45 2.66
C SER A 357 2.53 -14.39 3.76
N ARG A 358 3.42 -14.59 4.73
CA ARG A 358 3.63 -13.66 5.85
C ARG A 358 3.93 -12.25 5.33
N GLY A 359 3.02 -11.29 5.59
CA GLY A 359 3.12 -9.90 5.13
C GLY A 359 2.20 -9.54 3.95
N ASN A 360 1.53 -10.52 3.34
CA ASN A 360 0.46 -10.29 2.37
C ASN A 360 -0.89 -10.68 2.99
N LYS A 361 -1.94 -9.91 2.70
CA LYS A 361 -3.31 -10.25 3.08
C LYS A 361 -3.77 -11.55 2.40
N ASN A 362 -4.69 -12.27 3.02
CA ASN A 362 -5.30 -13.49 2.49
C ASN A 362 -6.28 -13.14 1.35
N PHE A 363 -5.70 -12.84 0.19
CA PHE A 363 -6.34 -12.56 -1.09
C PHE A 363 -7.69 -11.83 -0.94
N ALA A 364 -8.76 -12.33 -1.56
CA ALA A 364 -10.08 -11.71 -1.56
C ALA A 364 -10.79 -11.79 -0.20
N ILE A 365 -10.45 -12.77 0.66
CA ILE A 365 -11.11 -12.98 1.95
C ILE A 365 -10.87 -11.81 2.89
N SER A 366 -9.63 -11.33 3.00
CA SER A 366 -9.31 -10.18 3.84
C SER A 366 -10.07 -8.91 3.43
N ALA A 367 -10.29 -8.72 2.13
CA ALA A 367 -11.09 -7.60 1.62
C ALA A 367 -12.59 -7.80 1.90
N MET A 368 -13.11 -9.03 1.73
CA MET A 368 -14.52 -9.37 1.98
C MET A 368 -14.92 -9.17 3.45
N ARG A 369 -14.05 -9.49 4.41
CA ARG A 369 -14.32 -9.29 5.85
C ARG A 369 -14.65 -7.84 6.21
N ARG A 370 -14.03 -6.88 5.52
CA ARG A 370 -14.27 -5.44 5.74
C ARG A 370 -15.67 -4.99 5.31
N ILE A 371 -16.33 -5.78 4.47
CA ILE A 371 -17.67 -5.53 3.96
C ILE A 371 -18.56 -6.77 4.16
N ALA A 372 -18.37 -7.52 5.24
CA ALA A 372 -19.08 -8.78 5.51
C ALA A 372 -20.61 -8.65 5.43
N GLY A 373 -21.18 -7.53 5.90
CA GLY A 373 -22.62 -7.27 5.79
C GLY A 373 -23.18 -7.19 4.36
N ALA A 374 -22.31 -7.02 3.35
CA ALA A 374 -22.68 -7.06 1.94
C ALA A 374 -22.76 -8.49 1.37
N GLY A 375 -22.17 -9.48 2.08
CA GLY A 375 -22.03 -10.87 1.67
C GLY A 375 -23.13 -11.83 2.13
N ILE A 376 -24.22 -11.32 2.72
CA ILE A 376 -25.32 -12.16 3.28
C ILE A 376 -25.82 -13.21 2.28
N ASN A 377 -26.00 -12.81 1.01
CA ASN A 377 -26.50 -13.70 -0.04
C ASN A 377 -25.45 -14.71 -0.56
N SER A 378 -24.20 -14.59 -0.12
CA SER A 378 -23.09 -15.45 -0.53
C SER A 378 -22.70 -16.45 0.56
N LEU A 379 -23.34 -16.42 1.74
CA LEU A 379 -22.98 -17.27 2.88
C LEU A 379 -23.07 -18.76 2.55
N GLU A 380 -24.19 -19.22 1.97
CA GLU A 380 -24.39 -20.63 1.60
C GLU A 380 -23.30 -21.13 0.64
N LYS A 381 -22.89 -20.30 -0.31
CA LYS A 381 -21.79 -20.62 -1.23
C LYS A 381 -20.45 -20.73 -0.52
N LEU A 382 -20.15 -19.79 0.39
CA LEU A 382 -18.92 -19.82 1.19
C LEU A 382 -18.88 -21.05 2.08
N GLU A 383 -20.00 -21.42 2.72
CA GLU A 383 -20.10 -22.65 3.50
C GLU A 383 -19.82 -23.90 2.65
N GLY A 384 -20.25 -23.91 1.38
CA GLY A 384 -19.93 -24.98 0.43
C GLY A 384 -18.44 -25.19 0.18
N TYR A 385 -17.61 -24.14 0.28
CA TYR A 385 -16.15 -24.22 0.10
C TYR A 385 -15.37 -24.52 1.39
N ARG A 386 -16.06 -24.50 2.54
CA ARG A 386 -15.44 -24.54 3.86
C ARG A 386 -14.60 -25.80 4.08
N GLN A 387 -15.17 -26.98 3.77
CA GLN A 387 -14.45 -28.25 3.96
C GLN A 387 -13.18 -28.30 3.12
N THR A 388 -13.27 -27.93 1.84
CA THR A 388 -12.12 -27.91 0.92
C THR A 388 -11.02 -27.00 1.44
N ILE A 389 -11.36 -25.79 1.92
CA ILE A 389 -10.37 -24.85 2.46
C ILE A 389 -9.67 -25.42 3.70
N TYR A 390 -10.41 -26.02 4.63
CA TYR A 390 -9.80 -26.63 5.82
C TYR A 390 -8.84 -27.77 5.50
N GLU A 391 -9.17 -28.58 4.49
CA GLU A 391 -8.36 -29.74 4.12
C GLU A 391 -7.11 -29.36 3.33
N THR A 392 -7.19 -28.29 2.53
CA THR A 392 -6.17 -28.01 1.51
C THR A 392 -5.35 -26.75 1.77
N ALA A 393 -5.93 -25.71 2.40
CA ALA A 393 -5.26 -24.44 2.62
C ALA A 393 -4.50 -24.36 3.95
N SER A 394 -3.63 -23.36 4.08
CA SER A 394 -2.95 -23.05 5.34
C SER A 394 -3.95 -22.76 6.46
N ARG A 395 -3.56 -23.09 7.70
CA ARG A 395 -4.38 -22.86 8.89
C ARG A 395 -4.79 -21.40 9.01
N GLU A 396 -3.87 -20.47 8.75
CA GLU A 396 -4.09 -19.03 8.83
C GLU A 396 -5.18 -18.58 7.84
N TYR A 397 -5.18 -19.13 6.63
CA TYR A 397 -6.21 -18.82 5.64
C TYR A 397 -7.58 -19.39 6.04
N ALA A 398 -7.61 -20.64 6.53
CA ALA A 398 -8.83 -21.29 6.98
C ALA A 398 -9.47 -20.57 8.17
N GLU A 399 -8.66 -20.13 9.15
CA GLU A 399 -9.13 -19.33 10.29
C GLU A 399 -9.74 -17.99 9.85
N GLU A 400 -9.14 -17.31 8.88
CA GLU A 400 -9.67 -16.06 8.35
C GLU A 400 -10.94 -16.28 7.52
N PHE A 401 -11.02 -17.38 6.78
CA PHE A 401 -12.21 -17.79 6.06
C PHE A 401 -13.39 -18.05 7.00
N ASP A 402 -13.17 -18.77 8.11
CA ASP A 402 -14.21 -18.97 9.13
C ASP A 402 -14.66 -17.66 9.77
N ALA A 403 -13.72 -16.76 10.03
CA ALA A 403 -14.04 -15.45 10.59
C ALA A 403 -14.98 -14.68 9.65
N LEU A 404 -14.71 -14.70 8.33
CA LEU A 404 -15.61 -14.12 7.34
C LEU A 404 -17.03 -14.74 7.41
N CYS A 405 -17.13 -16.07 7.43
CA CYS A 405 -18.44 -16.74 7.49
C CYS A 405 -19.22 -16.36 8.76
N ARG A 406 -18.56 -16.32 9.92
CA ARG A 406 -19.16 -15.89 11.18
C ARG A 406 -19.62 -14.43 11.13
N GLU A 407 -18.79 -13.53 10.63
CA GLU A 407 -19.11 -12.10 10.49
C GLU A 407 -20.33 -11.88 9.59
N ILE A 408 -20.44 -12.64 8.49
CA ILE A 408 -21.62 -12.58 7.60
C ILE A 408 -22.86 -13.11 8.32
N GLN A 409 -22.73 -14.22 9.07
CA GLN A 409 -23.84 -14.83 9.80
C GLN A 409 -24.37 -13.91 10.91
N GLU A 410 -23.48 -13.25 11.66
CA GLU A 410 -23.83 -12.24 12.65
C GLU A 410 -24.55 -11.04 12.01
N ALA A 411 -24.06 -10.56 10.87
CA ALA A 411 -24.70 -9.48 10.12
C ALA A 411 -26.08 -9.85 9.56
N ALA A 412 -26.30 -11.13 9.23
CA ALA A 412 -27.60 -11.66 8.82
C ALA A 412 -28.57 -11.80 10.02
N GLY A 413 -28.06 -12.18 11.20
CA GLY A 413 -28.82 -12.28 12.44
C GLY A 413 -29.35 -10.93 12.95
N TYR A 414 -28.58 -9.85 12.78
CA TYR A 414 -28.97 -8.49 13.16
C TYR A 414 -30.13 -7.88 12.31
N ARG A 415 -30.57 -8.55 11.23
CA ARG A 415 -31.67 -8.09 10.37
C ARG A 415 -33.00 -8.82 10.58
N ARG A 416 -33.04 -9.78 11.50
CA ARG A 416 -34.28 -10.40 12.01
C ARG A 416 -34.68 -9.71 13.31
#